data_AF-A0AAE1U511-F1
#
_entry.id   AF-A0AAE1U511-F1
#
_cell.length_a   1.000
_cell.length_b   1.000
_cell.length_c   1.000
_cell.angle_alpha   90.00
_cell.angle_beta   90.00
_cell.angle_gamma   90.00
#
_symmetry.space_group_name_H-M   'P 1'
#
loop_
_entity.id
_entity.type
_entity.pdbx_description
1 polymer ?
#
loop_
_entity_poly.entity_id
_entity_poly.type
_entity_poly.pdbx_seq_one_letter_code
_entity_poly.pdbx_strand_id
1 'polypeptide(L)'
;MWWCHMIVMVVVMVTTTTTTTTATTTTTATTNIYGDCASNDHCGPSSCCRVGRNRYSVPTCTPLGNIGDYCSLSHPNSRPFTLHYPSGMTVEVAEGHLGMCPCEVGLSCSDSSSTCQPSRPFTSPPQTPNNIPSQPSPSSPPTSYLPPQTAPSSYSPPRIPLFPAAHPSVKQTPHHTNNNNYLPLFPNFQPGYYDSRENSDESNGSSNSVY
;
A
#
# COMPACT_ATOMS: atom_id res chain seq x y z
N MET A 1 -3.77 70.41 -24.51
CA MET A 1 -3.86 69.55 -25.72
C MET A 1 -2.58 68.72 -25.77
N TRP A 2 -2.51 67.38 -25.79
CA TRP A 2 -3.44 66.27 -25.50
C TRP A 2 -2.67 65.25 -24.60
N TRP A 3 -3.22 64.25 -23.89
CA TRP A 3 -4.58 63.70 -23.74
C TRP A 3 -5.18 62.91 -24.92
N CYS A 4 -4.40 62.04 -25.59
CA CYS A 4 -4.91 61.08 -26.60
C CYS A 4 -4.05 59.80 -26.80
N HIS A 5 -3.36 59.28 -25.78
CA HIS A 5 -2.64 58.00 -25.86
C HIS A 5 -2.93 57.04 -24.69
N MET A 6 -4.20 56.99 -24.28
CA MET A 6 -4.81 55.79 -23.72
C MET A 6 -5.98 55.39 -24.62
N ILE A 7 -6.45 54.14 -24.51
CA ILE A 7 -7.46 53.51 -25.39
C ILE A 7 -6.89 53.05 -26.76
N VAL A 8 -5.88 52.18 -26.74
CA VAL A 8 -5.83 50.99 -27.62
C VAL A 8 -5.29 49.78 -26.84
N MET A 9 -5.79 49.55 -25.63
CA MET A 9 -5.86 48.17 -25.11
C MET A 9 -7.01 47.47 -25.84
N VAL A 10 -6.79 47.16 -27.12
CA VAL A 10 -7.70 46.29 -27.85
C VAL A 10 -7.56 44.91 -27.24
N VAL A 11 -8.61 44.55 -26.52
CA VAL A 11 -8.89 43.26 -25.92
C VAL A 11 -8.87 42.19 -27.01
N VAL A 12 -7.67 41.72 -27.36
CA VAL A 12 -7.48 40.38 -27.90
C VAL A 12 -7.20 39.47 -26.70
N MET A 13 -8.24 39.30 -25.87
CA MET A 13 -8.39 38.06 -25.11
C MET A 13 -8.55 36.96 -26.16
N VAL A 14 -7.43 36.42 -26.65
CA VAL A 14 -7.44 35.15 -27.35
C VAL A 14 -7.97 34.17 -26.31
N THR A 15 -9.24 33.83 -26.40
CA THR A 15 -9.84 32.74 -25.65
C THR A 15 -9.24 31.46 -26.20
N THR A 16 -8.01 31.16 -25.80
CA THR A 16 -7.40 29.85 -25.96
C THR A 16 -8.21 28.92 -25.08
N THR A 17 -9.31 28.40 -25.64
CA THR A 17 -10.03 27.27 -25.08
C THR A 17 -9.11 26.07 -25.15
N THR A 18 -8.23 25.94 -24.16
CA THR A 18 -7.47 24.74 -23.88
C THR A 18 -8.49 23.66 -23.52
N THR A 19 -8.95 22.96 -24.55
CA THR A 19 -9.67 21.70 -24.39
C THR A 19 -8.71 20.72 -23.74
N THR A 20 -8.74 20.67 -22.41
CA THR A 20 -8.12 19.61 -21.62
C THR A 20 -8.85 18.33 -21.95
N THR A 21 -8.33 17.61 -22.95
CA THR A 21 -8.76 16.26 -23.29
C THR A 21 -8.43 15.36 -22.12
N THR A 22 -9.36 15.23 -21.18
CA THR A 22 -9.30 14.25 -20.10
C THR A 22 -9.36 12.87 -20.72
N ALA A 23 -8.18 12.29 -20.96
CA ALA A 23 -8.04 10.91 -21.36
C ALA A 23 -8.56 10.02 -20.23
N THR A 24 -9.85 9.68 -20.29
CA THR A 24 -10.44 8.62 -19.50
C THR A 24 -9.84 7.30 -19.97
N THR A 25 -8.72 6.92 -19.36
CA THR A 25 -8.19 5.56 -19.43
C THR A 25 -9.29 4.63 -18.96
N THR A 26 -9.99 4.03 -19.92
CA THR A 26 -11.03 3.05 -19.66
C THR A 26 -10.29 1.82 -19.18
N THR A 27 -10.14 1.67 -17.86
CA THR A 27 -9.53 0.50 -17.26
C THR A 27 -10.32 -0.70 -17.75
N THR A 28 -9.74 -1.50 -18.64
CA THR A 28 -10.32 -2.76 -19.07
C THR A 28 -10.46 -3.62 -17.83
N ALA A 29 -11.69 -3.71 -17.32
CA ALA A 29 -12.03 -4.54 -16.18
C ALA A 29 -11.99 -6.01 -16.60
N THR A 30 -10.77 -6.51 -16.81
CA THR A 30 -10.47 -7.94 -16.85
C THR A 30 -11.03 -8.51 -15.55
N THR A 31 -12.01 -9.41 -15.67
CA THR A 31 -12.86 -9.85 -14.58
C THR A 31 -12.07 -10.59 -13.50
N ASN A 32 -11.46 -9.85 -12.58
CA ASN A 32 -11.04 -10.37 -11.29
C ASN A 32 -12.30 -10.47 -10.43
N ILE A 33 -12.77 -11.71 -10.22
CA ILE A 33 -14.11 -11.99 -9.71
C ILE A 33 -14.24 -11.67 -8.20
N TYR A 34 -13.16 -11.21 -7.55
CA TYR A 34 -13.15 -10.97 -6.10
C TYR A 34 -12.31 -9.78 -5.62
N GLY A 35 -12.05 -8.78 -6.48
CA GLY A 35 -11.44 -7.50 -6.09
C GLY A 35 -11.09 -6.60 -7.27
N ASP A 36 -10.67 -5.37 -7.00
CA ASP A 36 -10.45 -4.36 -8.04
C ASP A 36 -9.18 -4.61 -8.87
N CYS A 37 -8.22 -5.37 -8.33
CA CYS A 37 -6.90 -5.54 -8.94
C CYS A 37 -6.30 -6.95 -8.69
N ALA A 38 -5.51 -7.43 -9.67
CA ALA A 38 -4.66 -8.62 -9.56
C ALA A 38 -3.16 -8.30 -9.62
N SER A 39 -2.80 -7.16 -10.21
CA SER A 39 -1.46 -6.60 -10.27
C SER A 39 -1.53 -5.08 -10.13
N ASN A 40 -0.37 -4.42 -9.96
CA ASN A 40 -0.30 -2.96 -10.02
C ASN A 40 -0.75 -2.40 -11.38
N ASP A 41 -0.53 -3.10 -12.49
CA ASP A 41 -0.94 -2.67 -13.85
C ASP A 41 -2.46 -2.61 -14.07
N HIS A 42 -3.25 -3.24 -13.19
CA HIS A 42 -4.70 -3.11 -13.20
C HIS A 42 -5.15 -1.76 -12.63
N CYS A 43 -4.28 -1.05 -11.92
CA CYS A 43 -4.51 0.27 -11.37
C CYS A 43 -3.91 1.36 -12.29
N GLY A 44 -4.41 2.59 -12.18
CA GLY A 44 -3.84 3.74 -12.89
C GLY A 44 -2.43 4.10 -12.38
N PRO A 45 -1.64 4.89 -13.13
CA PRO A 45 -0.23 5.18 -12.82
C PRO A 45 0.01 5.93 -11.50
N SER A 46 -1.03 6.57 -10.94
CA SER A 46 -1.01 7.24 -9.64
C SER A 46 -1.58 6.38 -8.49
N SER A 47 -1.71 5.07 -8.70
CA SER A 47 -2.32 4.12 -7.76
C SER A 47 -1.56 2.79 -7.74
N CYS A 48 -1.72 2.02 -6.66
CA CYS A 48 -1.19 0.66 -6.53
C CYS A 48 -2.29 -0.34 -6.16
N CYS A 49 -2.04 -1.63 -6.40
CA CYS A 49 -2.89 -2.70 -5.92
C CYS A 49 -2.57 -3.00 -4.45
N ARG A 50 -3.50 -2.65 -3.55
CA ARG A 50 -3.31 -2.74 -2.10
C ARG A 50 -4.13 -3.88 -1.50
N VAL A 51 -3.43 -4.83 -0.87
CA VAL A 51 -4.00 -5.90 -0.04
C VAL A 51 -4.03 -5.42 1.41
N GLY A 52 -5.20 -5.38 2.04
CA GLY A 52 -5.31 -4.99 3.45
C GLY A 52 -4.65 -6.00 4.41
N ARG A 53 -4.22 -5.58 5.61
CA ARG A 53 -3.59 -6.46 6.62
C ARG A 53 -4.55 -7.46 7.29
N ASN A 54 -5.85 -7.36 7.02
CA ASN A 54 -6.86 -8.26 7.56
C ASN A 54 -6.90 -9.58 6.77
N ARG A 55 -7.23 -10.69 7.45
CA ARG A 55 -7.18 -12.07 6.89
C ARG A 55 -8.02 -12.29 5.62
N TYR A 56 -9.09 -11.50 5.45
CA TYR A 56 -10.00 -11.56 4.30
C TYR A 56 -10.12 -10.20 3.61
N SER A 57 -9.00 -9.46 3.54
CA SER A 57 -8.97 -8.21 2.77
C SER A 57 -9.25 -8.49 1.30
N VAL A 58 -10.01 -7.59 0.67
CA VAL A 58 -10.20 -7.56 -0.78
C VAL A 58 -9.07 -6.73 -1.37
N PRO A 59 -8.40 -7.15 -2.46
CA PRO A 59 -7.41 -6.32 -3.14
C PRO A 59 -8.12 -5.14 -3.81
N THR A 60 -7.67 -3.93 -3.50
CA THR A 60 -8.29 -2.67 -3.96
C THR A 60 -7.26 -1.76 -4.59
N CYS A 61 -7.58 -1.07 -5.68
CA CYS A 61 -6.73 0.01 -6.19
C CYS A 61 -6.82 1.22 -5.25
N THR A 62 -5.69 1.70 -4.76
CA THR A 62 -5.62 2.91 -3.93
C THR A 62 -4.52 3.85 -4.40
N PRO A 63 -4.66 5.17 -4.20
CA PRO A 63 -3.65 6.14 -4.61
C PRO A 63 -2.30 5.89 -3.93
N LEU A 64 -1.23 6.31 -4.62
CA LEU A 64 0.12 6.40 -4.03
C LEU A 64 0.15 7.46 -2.91
N GLY A 65 1.09 7.32 -1.97
CA GLY A 65 1.24 8.26 -0.85
C GLY A 65 1.80 9.60 -1.29
N ASN A 66 1.09 10.68 -0.99
CA ASN A 66 1.46 12.07 -1.25
C ASN A 66 2.42 12.60 -0.18
N ILE A 67 2.96 13.80 -0.37
CA ILE A 67 3.80 14.46 0.63
C ILE A 67 3.06 14.59 1.98
N GLY A 68 3.68 14.10 3.06
CA GLY A 68 3.09 14.05 4.40
C GLY A 68 2.26 12.80 4.71
N ASP A 69 1.85 12.01 3.71
CA ASP A 69 1.10 10.77 3.96
C ASP A 69 1.97 9.74 4.70
N TYR A 70 1.35 8.96 5.59
CA TYR A 70 2.02 7.90 6.34
C TYR A 70 2.48 6.75 5.45
N CYS A 71 3.71 6.27 5.66
CA CYS A 71 4.36 5.24 4.87
C CYS A 71 5.11 4.23 5.75
N SER A 72 5.48 3.07 5.19
CA SER A 72 6.14 2.00 5.94
C SER A 72 7.35 1.42 5.20
N LEU A 73 8.52 1.55 5.82
CA LEU A 73 9.80 1.03 5.34
C LEU A 73 9.90 -0.50 5.35
N SER A 74 9.03 -1.19 6.07
CA SER A 74 9.08 -2.65 6.19
C SER A 74 8.70 -3.37 4.89
N HIS A 75 7.98 -2.70 3.98
CA HIS A 75 7.38 -3.30 2.80
C HIS A 75 7.34 -2.35 1.58
N PRO A 76 8.48 -1.83 1.11
CA PRO A 76 8.50 -0.87 0.00
C PRO A 76 8.11 -1.49 -1.35
N ASN A 77 8.46 -2.78 -1.55
CA ASN A 77 8.32 -3.46 -2.83
C ASN A 77 6.96 -4.16 -2.96
N SER A 78 6.48 -4.26 -4.20
CA SER A 78 5.37 -5.16 -4.53
C SER A 78 5.80 -6.62 -4.32
N ARG A 79 4.82 -7.49 -4.03
CA ARG A 79 5.03 -8.94 -3.93
C ARG A 79 3.75 -9.70 -4.30
N PRO A 80 3.85 -10.98 -4.67
CA PRO A 80 2.67 -11.82 -4.86
C PRO A 80 1.98 -12.15 -3.53
N PHE A 81 0.66 -12.34 -3.58
CA PHE A 81 -0.16 -12.86 -2.50
C PHE A 81 -1.15 -13.91 -3.00
N THR A 82 -1.35 -14.95 -2.21
CA THR A 82 -2.45 -15.90 -2.37
C THR A 82 -3.42 -15.69 -1.20
N LEU A 83 -4.63 -15.24 -1.51
CA LEU A 83 -5.67 -14.92 -0.53
C LEU A 83 -6.70 -16.05 -0.51
N HIS A 84 -6.92 -16.66 0.66
CA HIS A 84 -7.89 -17.74 0.85
C HIS A 84 -9.08 -17.25 1.67
N TYR A 85 -10.29 -17.38 1.11
CA TYR A 85 -11.53 -16.92 1.72
C TYR A 85 -12.36 -18.08 2.29
N PRO A 86 -13.24 -17.84 3.29
CA PRO A 86 -14.03 -18.89 3.95
C PRO A 86 -14.99 -19.65 3.01
N SER A 87 -15.29 -19.09 1.84
CA SER A 87 -16.04 -19.70 0.76
C SER A 87 -15.30 -20.82 0.01
N GLY A 88 -14.02 -21.07 0.34
CA GLY A 88 -13.13 -21.94 -0.42
C GLY A 88 -12.52 -21.27 -1.67
N MET A 89 -12.90 -20.02 -1.96
CA MET A 89 -12.30 -19.26 -3.05
C MET A 89 -10.86 -18.86 -2.73
N THR A 90 -10.01 -18.93 -3.75
CA THR A 90 -8.63 -18.47 -3.70
C THR A 90 -8.43 -17.40 -4.76
N VAL A 91 -7.77 -16.30 -4.39
CA VAL A 91 -7.44 -15.17 -5.27
C VAL A 91 -5.93 -15.01 -5.31
N GLU A 92 -5.37 -14.97 -6.51
CA GLU A 92 -3.96 -14.72 -6.73
C GLU A 92 -3.77 -13.25 -7.13
N VAL A 93 -2.96 -12.55 -6.36
CA VAL A 93 -2.48 -11.20 -6.67
C VAL A 93 -1.02 -11.36 -7.05
N ALA A 94 -0.69 -11.17 -8.33
CA ALA A 94 0.68 -11.31 -8.83
C ALA A 94 1.60 -10.22 -8.27
N GLU A 95 1.09 -8.99 -8.18
CA GLU A 95 1.81 -7.85 -7.61
C GLU A 95 0.87 -6.95 -6.80
N GLY A 96 1.17 -6.79 -5.51
CA GLY A 96 0.51 -5.76 -4.70
C GLY A 96 1.33 -5.36 -3.47
N HIS A 97 0.76 -4.47 -2.67
CA HIS A 97 1.38 -3.94 -1.44
C HIS A 97 0.52 -4.25 -0.20
N LEU A 98 1.16 -4.65 0.90
CA LEU A 98 0.45 -5.06 2.12
C LEU A 98 0.17 -3.89 3.08
N GLY A 99 -1.08 -3.43 3.08
CA GLY A 99 -1.65 -2.48 4.03
C GLY A 99 -1.67 -1.03 3.55
N MET A 100 -0.70 -0.61 2.75
CA MET A 100 -0.61 0.74 2.17
C MET A 100 0.16 0.70 0.84
N CYS A 101 -0.07 1.68 -0.02
CA CYS A 101 0.75 1.91 -1.20
C CYS A 101 2.09 2.56 -0.85
N PRO A 102 3.11 2.47 -1.73
CA PRO A 102 4.32 3.27 -1.60
C PRO A 102 4.02 4.75 -1.87
N CYS A 103 4.99 5.61 -1.57
CA CYS A 103 4.93 7.03 -1.94
C CYS A 103 4.92 7.22 -3.46
N GLU A 104 4.40 8.35 -3.92
CA GLU A 104 4.42 8.74 -5.35
C GLU A 104 5.86 8.93 -5.88
N VAL A 105 6.03 8.87 -7.20
CA VAL A 105 7.31 9.06 -7.90
C VAL A 105 7.94 10.41 -7.51
N GLY A 106 9.21 10.39 -7.11
CA GLY A 106 9.93 11.58 -6.61
C GLY A 106 9.73 11.84 -5.11
N LEU A 107 8.99 11.00 -4.40
CA LEU A 107 8.92 10.97 -2.94
C LEU A 107 9.65 9.73 -2.40
N SER A 108 10.12 9.83 -1.16
CA SER A 108 10.69 8.72 -0.38
C SER A 108 10.02 8.67 0.98
N CYS A 109 9.82 7.46 1.51
CA CYS A 109 9.44 7.31 2.91
C CYS A 109 10.61 7.75 3.80
N SER A 110 10.34 8.56 4.82
CA SER A 110 11.36 9.13 5.71
C SER A 110 11.41 8.37 7.04
N ASP A 111 12.54 7.73 7.35
CA ASP A 111 12.76 6.95 8.57
C ASP A 111 12.47 7.73 9.86
N SER A 112 12.71 9.04 9.87
CA SER A 112 12.53 9.87 11.07
C SER A 112 11.08 10.28 11.34
N SER A 113 10.23 10.33 10.30
CA SER A 113 8.84 10.82 10.40
C SER A 113 7.79 9.77 10.03
N SER A 114 8.21 8.65 9.43
CA SER A 114 7.32 7.66 8.79
C SER A 114 6.32 8.28 7.81
N THR A 115 6.68 9.38 7.16
CA THR A 115 5.88 10.02 6.11
C THR A 115 6.63 10.16 4.80
N CYS A 116 5.87 10.24 3.71
CA CYS A 116 6.40 10.51 2.39
C CYS A 116 6.93 11.94 2.31
N GLN A 117 8.21 12.11 1.96
CA GLN A 117 8.87 13.40 1.80
C GLN A 117 9.50 13.48 0.41
N PRO A 118 9.77 14.68 -0.14
CA PRO A 118 10.49 14.82 -1.40
C PRO A 118 11.79 14.01 -1.33
N SER A 119 12.00 13.12 -2.29
CA SER A 119 13.30 12.46 -2.41
C SER A 119 14.32 13.57 -2.58
N ARG A 120 15.27 13.70 -1.64
CA ARG A 120 16.36 14.66 -1.80
C ARG A 120 16.95 14.39 -3.18
N PRO A 121 17.11 15.40 -4.05
CA PRO A 121 17.75 15.17 -5.32
C PRO A 121 19.07 14.46 -5.02
N PHE A 122 19.38 13.41 -5.75
CA PHE A 122 20.73 12.88 -5.80
C PHE A 122 21.60 13.96 -6.44
N THR A 123 21.98 14.95 -5.63
CA THR A 123 23.26 15.63 -5.75
C THR A 123 24.29 14.53 -5.52
N SER A 124 24.51 13.73 -6.56
CA SER A 124 25.74 12.96 -6.71
C SER A 124 26.85 13.94 -6.34
N PRO A 125 27.65 13.68 -5.30
CA PRO A 125 28.73 14.59 -4.94
C PRO A 125 29.51 14.87 -6.21
N PRO A 126 29.75 16.15 -6.55
CA PRO A 126 30.19 16.54 -7.89
C PRO A 126 31.38 15.68 -8.26
N GLN A 127 31.18 14.80 -9.25
CA GLN A 127 32.18 13.81 -9.64
C GLN A 127 33.40 14.60 -10.11
N THR A 128 34.40 14.69 -9.26
CA THR A 128 35.64 15.38 -9.59
C THR A 128 36.26 14.63 -10.76
N PRO A 129 36.35 15.22 -11.96
CA PRO A 129 37.20 14.65 -12.98
C PRO A 129 38.64 14.63 -12.42
N ASN A 130 39.41 13.60 -12.79
CA ASN A 130 40.79 13.34 -12.33
C ASN A 130 40.87 12.79 -10.88
N ASN A 131 40.70 11.49 -10.62
CA ASN A 131 41.53 10.43 -11.19
C ASN A 131 40.80 9.08 -11.08
N ILE A 132 40.89 8.28 -12.13
CA ILE A 132 40.67 6.83 -12.06
C ILE A 132 42.07 6.21 -12.03
N PRO A 133 42.58 5.76 -10.88
CA PRO A 133 43.63 4.74 -10.90
C PRO A 133 43.04 3.54 -11.63
N SER A 134 43.70 3.10 -12.71
CA SER A 134 43.24 1.97 -13.52
C SER A 134 43.06 0.73 -12.66
N GLN A 135 41.82 0.48 -12.22
CA GLN A 135 41.51 -0.66 -11.39
C GLN A 135 41.67 -1.91 -12.26
N PRO A 136 42.57 -2.85 -11.93
CA PRO A 136 42.79 -4.02 -12.77
C PRO A 136 41.49 -4.84 -12.81
N SER A 137 41.09 -5.22 -14.02
CA SER A 137 39.89 -6.00 -14.28
C SER A 137 39.83 -7.23 -13.37
N PRO A 138 38.76 -7.45 -12.60
CA PRO A 138 38.59 -8.69 -11.84
C PRO A 138 38.41 -9.84 -12.83
N SER A 139 39.50 -10.56 -13.09
CA SER A 139 39.48 -11.79 -13.87
C SER A 139 38.63 -12.85 -13.17
N SER A 140 37.56 -13.27 -13.85
CA SER A 140 36.81 -14.53 -13.73
C SER A 140 36.76 -15.24 -12.36
N PRO A 141 35.60 -15.32 -11.68
CA PRO A 141 35.44 -16.23 -10.56
C PRO A 141 35.53 -17.70 -11.04
N PRO A 142 36.39 -18.55 -10.47
CA PRO A 142 36.43 -19.96 -10.79
C PRO A 142 35.35 -20.76 -10.04
N THR A 143 34.78 -21.72 -10.77
CA THR A 143 34.39 -23.06 -10.27
C THR A 143 33.36 -23.15 -9.12
N SER A 144 32.11 -23.37 -9.52
CA SER A 144 31.31 -24.54 -9.10
C SER A 144 31.43 -25.03 -7.65
N TYR A 145 30.83 -24.33 -6.71
CA TYR A 145 30.48 -24.93 -5.40
C TYR A 145 29.15 -25.68 -5.52
N LEU A 146 29.22 -27.02 -5.51
CA LEU A 146 28.03 -27.85 -5.26
C LEU A 146 27.57 -27.64 -3.80
N PRO A 147 26.25 -27.47 -3.54
CA PRO A 147 25.74 -27.43 -2.18
C PRO A 147 25.89 -28.81 -1.50
N PRO A 148 26.20 -28.87 -0.20
CA PRO A 148 26.22 -30.12 0.53
C PRO A 148 24.80 -30.71 0.61
N GLN A 149 24.67 -32.00 0.28
CA GLN A 149 23.40 -32.72 0.43
C GLN A 149 23.06 -32.81 1.92
N THR A 150 22.07 -32.03 2.34
CA THR A 150 21.58 -32.05 3.72
C THR A 150 20.71 -33.29 3.90
N ALA A 151 21.06 -34.15 4.86
CA ALA A 151 20.34 -35.39 5.14
C ALA A 151 18.87 -35.14 5.52
N PRO A 152 17.94 -36.06 5.22
CA PRO A 152 16.53 -35.91 5.57
C PRO A 152 16.36 -35.92 7.09
N SER A 153 16.11 -34.73 7.66
CA SER A 153 15.85 -34.59 9.09
C SER A 153 14.46 -35.15 9.42
N SER A 154 14.42 -36.31 10.07
CA SER A 154 13.21 -37.01 10.47
C SER A 154 12.49 -36.25 11.58
N TYR A 155 11.72 -35.21 11.22
CA TYR A 155 10.96 -34.40 12.14
C TYR A 155 9.64 -35.09 12.49
N SER A 156 9.64 -35.90 13.55
CA SER A 156 8.40 -36.42 14.14
C SER A 156 7.57 -35.26 14.69
N PRO A 157 6.34 -35.02 14.20
CA PRO A 157 5.50 -33.96 14.75
C PRO A 157 5.10 -34.27 16.20
N PRO A 158 5.09 -33.27 17.11
CA PRO A 158 4.63 -33.49 18.47
C PRO A 158 3.15 -33.88 18.46
N ARG A 159 2.81 -34.94 19.22
CA ARG A 159 1.40 -35.35 19.41
C ARG A 159 0.65 -34.24 20.13
N ILE A 160 -0.23 -33.56 19.41
CA ILE A 160 -1.18 -32.61 20.00
C ILE A 160 -2.12 -33.41 20.92
N PRO A 161 -2.24 -33.07 22.22
CA PRO A 161 -3.23 -33.72 23.08
C PRO A 161 -4.64 -33.34 22.62
N LEU A 162 -5.49 -34.34 22.34
CA LEU A 162 -6.90 -34.11 22.07
C LEU A 162 -7.59 -33.62 23.35
N PHE A 163 -7.87 -32.33 23.42
CA PHE A 163 -8.83 -31.80 24.40
C PHE A 163 -10.25 -32.18 23.95
N PRO A 164 -11.07 -32.80 24.82
CA PRO A 164 -12.46 -33.10 24.49
C PRO A 164 -13.26 -31.81 24.33
N ALA A 165 -14.00 -31.70 23.22
CA ALA A 165 -14.83 -30.54 22.92
C ALA A 165 -16.03 -30.46 23.88
N ALA A 166 -15.97 -29.58 24.87
CA ALA A 166 -17.11 -29.22 25.68
C ALA A 166 -18.06 -28.32 24.86
N HIS A 167 -19.11 -28.91 24.28
CA HIS A 167 -20.18 -28.17 23.61
C HIS A 167 -21.09 -27.48 24.65
N PRO A 168 -21.19 -26.14 24.67
CA PRO A 168 -22.30 -25.48 25.36
C PRO A 168 -23.58 -25.69 24.55
N SER A 169 -24.60 -26.33 25.14
CA SER A 169 -25.93 -26.44 24.53
C SER A 169 -26.60 -25.07 24.45
N VAL A 170 -26.54 -24.43 23.28
CA VAL A 170 -27.29 -23.20 23.01
C VAL A 170 -28.77 -23.55 22.82
N LYS A 171 -29.59 -23.06 23.73
CA LYS A 171 -31.07 -23.16 23.66
C LYS A 171 -31.55 -22.44 22.40
N GLN A 172 -32.06 -23.19 21.42
CA GLN A 172 -32.72 -22.60 20.25
C GLN A 172 -34.05 -21.95 20.69
N THR A 173 -34.14 -20.64 20.55
CA THR A 173 -35.41 -19.91 20.57
C THR A 173 -36.02 -19.91 19.16
N PRO A 174 -37.33 -20.17 19.01
CA PRO A 174 -37.96 -20.22 17.69
C PRO A 174 -38.11 -18.81 17.11
N HIS A 175 -37.32 -18.48 16.08
CA HIS A 175 -37.54 -17.26 15.30
C HIS A 175 -38.62 -17.48 14.25
N HIS A 176 -39.66 -16.63 14.30
CA HIS A 176 -40.71 -16.52 13.30
C HIS A 176 -40.12 -16.25 11.90
N THR A 177 -40.42 -17.10 10.94
CA THR A 177 -40.14 -16.84 9.51
C THR A 177 -41.16 -15.84 8.97
N ASN A 178 -40.80 -14.56 8.91
CA ASN A 178 -41.46 -13.60 8.03
C ASN A 178 -40.76 -13.63 6.66
N ASN A 179 -41.47 -14.16 5.66
CA ASN A 179 -40.97 -14.27 4.30
C ASN A 179 -41.15 -12.93 3.57
N ASN A 180 -40.09 -12.12 3.49
CA ASN A 180 -40.06 -10.91 2.67
C ASN A 180 -38.65 -10.66 2.10
N ASN A 181 -38.63 -10.25 0.83
CA ASN A 181 -37.46 -10.00 -0.01
C ASN A 181 -36.28 -9.33 0.72
N TYR A 182 -35.11 -9.98 0.71
CA TYR A 182 -33.83 -9.32 0.92
C TYR A 182 -32.90 -9.56 -0.26
N LEU A 183 -32.67 -8.49 -1.03
CA LEU A 183 -31.46 -8.32 -1.81
C LEU A 183 -30.25 -8.30 -0.84
N PRO A 184 -29.07 -8.81 -1.23
CA PRO A 184 -27.88 -8.75 -0.39
C PRO A 184 -27.36 -7.30 -0.29
N LEU A 185 -27.87 -6.57 0.69
CA LEU A 185 -27.25 -5.35 1.20
C LEU A 185 -25.95 -5.73 1.89
N PHE A 186 -24.85 -5.70 1.15
CA PHE A 186 -23.52 -5.62 1.76
C PHE A 186 -23.49 -4.37 2.66
N PRO A 187 -23.02 -4.47 3.92
CA PRO A 187 -22.87 -3.30 4.75
C PRO A 187 -21.85 -2.37 4.09
N ASN A 188 -22.25 -1.11 3.86
CA ASN A 188 -21.35 -0.06 3.39
C ASN A 188 -20.15 0.01 4.35
N PHE A 189 -18.99 -0.48 3.89
CA PHE A 189 -17.72 -0.21 4.53
C PHE A 189 -17.40 1.26 4.31
N GLN A 190 -17.89 2.12 5.21
CA GLN A 190 -17.44 3.50 5.23
C GLN A 190 -15.91 3.49 5.48
N PRO A 191 -15.11 4.21 4.67
CA PRO A 191 -13.71 4.39 4.98
C PRO A 191 -13.62 5.11 6.33
N GLY A 192 -13.02 4.42 7.32
CA GLY A 192 -12.94 4.92 8.68
C GLY A 192 -12.16 6.22 8.73
N TYR A 193 -12.87 7.30 9.07
CA TYR A 193 -12.26 8.57 9.48
C TYR A 193 -11.44 8.31 10.76
N TYR A 194 -10.12 8.31 10.62
CA TYR A 194 -9.22 8.19 11.77
C TYR A 194 -9.28 9.50 12.56
N ASP A 195 -10.03 9.50 13.66
CA ASP A 195 -10.06 10.59 14.63
C ASP A 195 -8.71 10.64 15.37
N SER A 196 -7.80 11.50 14.92
CA SER A 196 -6.53 11.79 15.56
C SER A 196 -6.71 12.68 16.80
N ARG A 197 -7.47 12.19 17.78
CA ARG A 197 -7.61 12.83 19.09
C ARG A 197 -6.34 12.69 19.92
N GLU A 198 -5.49 13.69 19.79
CA GLU A 198 -5.14 14.59 20.91
C GLU A 198 -5.04 13.89 22.28
N ASN A 199 -3.86 13.37 22.59
CA ASN A 199 -3.49 12.94 23.94
C ASN A 199 -2.48 13.95 24.52
N SER A 200 -2.99 15.14 24.82
CA SER A 200 -2.26 16.22 25.47
C SER A 200 -2.31 16.04 26.99
N ASP A 201 -1.15 16.09 27.62
CA ASP A 201 -0.92 16.45 29.03
C ASP A 201 -1.82 15.86 30.12
N GLU A 202 -1.27 14.89 30.86
CA GLU A 202 -1.35 15.00 32.33
C GLU A 202 0.03 14.75 32.95
N SER A 203 0.61 15.82 33.48
CA SER A 203 1.87 15.80 34.23
C SER A 203 1.61 15.50 35.71
N ASN A 204 2.71 15.19 36.42
CA ASN A 204 2.91 15.30 37.87
C ASN A 204 2.73 14.00 38.69
N GLY A 205 3.70 13.70 39.57
CA GLY A 205 3.70 12.46 40.35
C GLY A 205 5.05 12.06 40.97
N SER A 206 5.78 13.01 41.57
CA SER A 206 7.03 12.73 42.28
C SER A 206 6.81 11.81 43.49
N SER A 207 7.65 10.79 43.67
CA SER A 207 7.90 10.15 44.98
C SER A 207 9.23 9.39 44.99
N ASN A 208 10.19 9.93 45.74
CA ASN A 208 11.32 9.14 46.25
C ASN A 208 10.79 8.08 47.23
N SER A 209 11.41 6.90 47.24
CA SER A 209 11.55 6.16 48.49
C SER A 209 12.93 5.51 48.56
N VAL A 210 13.74 6.01 49.48
CA VAL A 210 14.86 5.28 50.06
C VAL A 210 14.28 4.21 50.98
N TYR A 211 14.80 2.98 50.93
CA TYR A 211 15.09 2.11 52.08
C TYR A 211 15.92 0.90 51.62
#